data_AF-A0A815IG93-F1
#
_entry.id   AF-A0A815IG93-F1
#
_cell.length_a   1.000
_cell.length_b   1.000
_cell.length_c   1.000
_cell.angle_alpha   90.00
_cell.angle_beta   90.00
_cell.angle_gamma   90.00
#
_symmetry.space_group_name_H-M   'P 1'
#
loop_
_entity.id
_entity.type
_entity.pdbx_description
1 polymer ?
#
loop_
_entity_poly.entity_id
_entity_poly.type
_entity_poly.pdbx_seq_one_letter_code
_entity_poly.pdbx_strand_id
1 'polypeptide(L)'
;MTQSTQQLRIIAQPKALYRERYGSEQCETGNRFQRYIRAEDNQLKLEYPTIEILEEWRNGTLPQYIRVASVTVPNDMESTVCVHPYPLDTDDSS
;
A
#
# COMPACT_ATOMS: atom_id res chain seq x y z
N MET A 1 -29.23 -1.65 2.08
CA MET A 1 -27.84 -1.26 2.34
C MET A 1 -26.95 -2.18 1.53
N THR A 2 -26.45 -1.75 0.37
CA THR A 2 -25.57 -2.58 -0.47
C THR A 2 -24.13 -2.32 -0.07
N GLN A 3 -23.56 -3.31 0.61
CA GLN A 3 -22.16 -3.38 1.02
C GLN A 3 -21.27 -3.33 -0.25
N SER A 4 -20.23 -2.51 -0.20
CA SER A 4 -19.28 -2.29 -1.30
C SER A 4 -18.76 -3.60 -1.89
N THR A 5 -18.96 -3.78 -3.20
CA THR A 5 -18.32 -4.81 -4.02
C THR A 5 -16.80 -4.60 -3.94
N GLN A 6 -16.10 -5.42 -3.16
CA GLN A 6 -14.64 -5.42 -3.16
C GLN A 6 -14.15 -5.91 -4.53
N GLN A 7 -13.86 -4.97 -5.44
CA GLN A 7 -13.38 -5.25 -6.80
C GLN A 7 -11.85 -5.42 -6.86
N LEU A 8 -11.20 -5.41 -5.70
CA LEU A 8 -9.78 -5.66 -5.50
C LEU A 8 -9.57 -6.45 -4.21
N ARG A 9 -8.50 -7.23 -4.14
CA ARG A 9 -8.08 -7.90 -2.90
C ARG A 9 -6.58 -7.80 -2.70
N ILE A 10 -6.15 -7.77 -1.45
CA ILE A 10 -4.73 -7.83 -1.10
C ILE A 10 -4.35 -9.32 -1.04
N ILE A 11 -3.38 -9.73 -1.86
CA ILE A 11 -2.90 -11.12 -1.90
C ILE A 11 -1.55 -11.31 -1.17
N ALA A 12 -0.85 -10.20 -0.91
CA ALA A 12 0.30 -10.15 0.00
C ALA A 12 0.27 -8.83 0.79
N GLN A 13 0.12 -8.93 2.11
CA GLN A 13 0.07 -7.78 3.01
C GLN A 13 1.46 -7.15 3.20
N PRO A 14 1.57 -5.82 3.39
CA PRO A 14 2.82 -5.20 3.84
C PRO A 14 3.13 -5.61 5.28
N LYS A 15 4.42 -5.71 5.63
CA LYS A 15 4.80 -5.96 7.04
C LYS A 15 4.23 -4.89 7.97
N ALA A 16 3.64 -5.32 9.08
CA ALA A 16 3.03 -4.42 10.05
C ALA A 16 4.00 -3.38 10.65
N LEU A 17 5.28 -3.73 10.80
CA LEU A 17 6.25 -2.88 11.48
C LEU A 17 7.44 -2.58 10.57
N TYR A 18 7.59 -1.30 10.25
CA TYR A 18 8.77 -0.72 9.65
C TYR A 18 9.28 0.42 10.53
N ARG A 19 10.59 0.66 10.50
CA ARG A 19 11.14 1.91 10.99
C ARG A 19 10.85 2.98 9.94
N GLU A 20 9.92 3.86 10.26
CA GLU A 20 9.72 5.10 9.51
C GLU A 20 10.99 5.96 9.58
N ARG A 21 11.32 6.65 8.50
CA ARG A 21 12.50 7.50 8.40
C ARG A 21 12.08 8.95 8.26
N TYR A 22 12.75 9.83 8.98
CA TYR A 22 12.58 11.27 8.81
C TYR A 22 13.29 11.75 7.54
N GLY A 23 12.90 12.91 7.02
CA GLY A 23 13.54 13.51 5.85
C GLY A 23 15.05 13.73 6.02
N SER A 24 15.52 13.97 7.25
CA SER A 24 16.95 14.09 7.57
C SER A 24 17.73 12.76 7.46
N GLU A 25 17.04 11.63 7.40
CA GLU A 25 17.64 10.29 7.27
C GLU A 25 17.67 9.78 5.83
N GLN A 26 17.22 10.59 4.86
CA GLN A 26 17.30 10.30 3.43
C GLN A 26 18.78 10.35 2.98
N CYS A 27 19.50 9.26 3.23
CA CYS A 27 20.88 9.10 2.78
C CYS A 27 20.89 8.42 1.41
N GLU A 28 21.35 9.14 0.37
CA GLU A 28 21.46 8.64 -1.01
C GLU A 28 22.30 7.36 -1.11
N THR A 29 23.28 7.16 -0.21
CA THR A 29 24.19 6.02 -0.17
C THR A 29 23.73 4.86 0.72
N GLY A 30 22.57 4.99 1.38
CA GLY A 30 21.97 3.91 2.16
C GLY A 30 21.50 2.74 1.28
N ASN A 31 21.66 1.51 1.79
CA ASN A 31 21.32 0.26 1.11
C ASN A 31 19.93 0.32 0.43
N ARG A 32 19.91 0.34 -0.92
CA ARG A 32 18.71 0.50 -1.76
C ARG A 32 17.56 -0.44 -1.36
N PHE A 33 17.89 -1.65 -0.90
CA PHE A 33 16.90 -2.65 -0.50
C PHE A 33 16.16 -2.32 0.81
N GLN A 34 16.69 -1.43 1.65
CA GLN A 34 16.04 -0.99 2.89
C GLN A 34 15.00 0.12 2.67
N ARG A 35 14.84 0.59 1.43
CA ARG A 35 13.88 1.66 1.08
C ARG A 35 12.49 1.11 0.73
N TYR A 36 12.39 -0.19 0.44
CA TYR A 36 11.15 -0.80 -0.03
C TYR A 36 10.36 -1.46 1.11
N ILE A 37 9.05 -1.23 1.10
CA ILE A 37 8.09 -1.99 1.91
C ILE A 37 8.03 -3.41 1.34
N ARG A 38 8.30 -4.41 2.18
CA ARG A 38 8.21 -5.85 1.88
C ARG A 38 6.87 -6.43 2.30
N ALA A 39 6.51 -7.56 1.70
CA ALA A 39 5.39 -8.35 2.14
C ALA A 39 5.67 -9.07 3.46
N GLU A 40 4.60 -9.36 4.21
CA GLU A 40 4.57 -10.40 5.23
C GLU A 40 4.70 -11.79 4.59
N ASP A 41 5.03 -12.78 5.42
CA ASP A 41 5.07 -14.18 4.99
C ASP A 41 3.68 -14.57 4.46
N ASN A 42 3.64 -14.94 3.18
CA ASN A 42 2.41 -15.26 2.47
C ASN A 42 2.58 -16.58 1.72
N GLN A 43 1.45 -17.25 1.46
CA GLN A 43 1.43 -18.57 0.82
C GLN A 43 2.06 -18.58 -0.58
N LEU A 44 2.00 -17.43 -1.27
CA LEU A 44 2.50 -17.25 -2.63
C LEU A 44 4.01 -16.90 -2.67
N LYS A 45 4.67 -16.75 -1.51
CA LYS A 45 6.08 -16.35 -1.37
C LYS A 45 6.41 -15.04 -2.13
N LEU A 46 5.44 -14.13 -2.22
CA LEU A 46 5.63 -12.82 -2.84
C LEU A 46 6.49 -11.96 -1.93
N GLU A 47 7.49 -11.29 -2.52
CA GLU A 47 8.47 -10.48 -1.77
C GLU A 47 7.96 -9.08 -1.42
N TYR A 48 7.00 -8.57 -2.19
CA TYR A 48 6.46 -7.21 -2.08
C TYR A 48 4.93 -7.22 -1.88
N PRO A 49 4.37 -6.19 -1.24
CA PRO A 49 2.92 -6.07 -1.09
C PRO A 49 2.25 -6.11 -2.46
N THR A 50 1.23 -6.94 -2.59
CA THR A 50 0.63 -7.24 -3.90
C THR A 50 -0.88 -7.22 -3.77
N ILE A 51 -1.52 -6.54 -4.72
CA ILE A 51 -2.97 -6.54 -4.89
C ILE A 51 -3.34 -7.26 -6.18
N GLU A 52 -4.54 -7.81 -6.20
CA GLU A 52 -5.16 -8.38 -7.39
C GLU A 52 -6.45 -7.60 -7.70
N ILE A 53 -6.60 -7.22 -8.96
CA ILE A 53 -7.81 -6.60 -9.48
C ILE A 53 -8.71 -7.71 -9.99
N LEU A 54 -9.93 -7.79 -9.48
CA LEU A 54 -10.88 -8.82 -9.88
C LEU A 54 -11.60 -8.38 -11.18
N GLU A 55 -11.80 -9.32 -12.12
CA GLU A 55 -12.33 -9.06 -13.47
C GLU A 55 -13.76 -8.46 -13.48
N GLU A 56 -14.47 -8.51 -12.36
CA GLU A 56 -15.79 -7.88 -12.16
C GLU A 56 -15.73 -6.33 -12.14
N TRP A 57 -14.54 -5.75 -12.37
CA TRP A 57 -14.36 -4.31 -12.51
C TRP A 57 -15.09 -3.78 -13.76
N ARG A 58 -16.24 -3.13 -13.54
CA ARG A 58 -17.05 -2.37 -14.53
C ARG A 58 -16.99 -2.95 -15.95
N ASN A 59 -17.67 -4.07 -16.19
CA ASN A 59 -17.80 -4.69 -17.52
C ASN A 59 -16.45 -5.08 -18.16
N GLY A 60 -15.51 -5.63 -17.38
CA GLY A 60 -14.23 -6.12 -17.88
C GLY A 60 -13.21 -5.03 -18.24
N THR A 61 -13.44 -3.79 -17.82
CA THR A 61 -12.49 -2.69 -18.06
C THR A 61 -11.56 -2.55 -16.87
N LEU A 62 -10.28 -2.86 -17.05
CA LEU A 62 -9.26 -2.66 -16.00
C LEU A 62 -9.13 -1.17 -15.63
N PRO A 63 -8.76 -0.85 -14.37
CA PRO A 63 -8.48 0.52 -13.97
C PRO A 63 -7.30 1.11 -14.75
N GLN A 64 -7.43 2.39 -15.15
CA GLN A 64 -6.37 3.09 -15.88
C GLN A 64 -5.16 3.44 -15.02
N TYR A 65 -5.35 3.60 -13.71
CA TYR A 65 -4.28 3.88 -12.76
C TYR A 65 -4.61 3.32 -11.38
N ILE A 66 -3.57 3.05 -10.60
CA ILE A 66 -3.64 2.63 -9.20
C ILE A 66 -2.89 3.68 -8.38
N ARG A 67 -3.54 4.23 -7.35
CA ARG A 67 -2.91 5.17 -6.41
C ARG A 67 -2.77 4.50 -5.05
N VAL A 68 -1.56 4.52 -4.50
CA VAL A 68 -1.24 4.02 -3.15
C VAL A 68 -0.98 5.23 -2.26
N ALA A 69 -1.54 5.23 -1.05
CA ALA A 69 -1.33 6.28 -0.06
C ALA A 69 -1.36 5.69 1.35
N SER A 70 -0.57 6.26 2.26
CA SER A 70 -0.69 6.01 3.69
C SER A 70 -1.96 6.69 4.22
N VAL A 71 -2.75 5.97 5.00
CA VAL A 71 -3.98 6.50 5.63
C VAL A 71 -4.01 6.14 7.11
N THR A 72 -4.65 6.99 7.91
CA THR A 72 -5.00 6.66 9.29
C THR A 72 -6.33 5.93 9.28
N VAL A 73 -6.32 4.67 9.73
CA VAL A 73 -7.56 3.92 9.99
C VAL A 73 -7.88 4.07 11.48
N PRO A 74 -8.90 4.86 11.84
CA PRO A 74 -9.29 5.00 13.24
C PRO A 74 -9.83 3.68 13.81
N ASN A 75 -9.64 3.48 15.11
CA ASN A 75 -10.06 2.26 15.81
C ASN A 75 -11.55 2.28 16.22
N ASP A 76 -12.19 3.44 16.13
CA ASP A 76 -13.59 3.69 16.50
C ASP A 76 -14.49 3.75 15.27
N MET A 77 -15.73 3.24 15.43
CA MET A 77 -16.70 3.10 14.33
C MET A 77 -17.23 4.43 13.76
N GLU A 78 -16.93 5.55 14.41
CA GLU A 78 -17.47 6.88 14.05
C GLU A 78 -16.49 7.74 13.24
N SER A 79 -15.20 7.39 13.25
CA SER A 79 -14.17 8.21 12.65
C SER A 79 -13.91 7.85 11.18
N THR A 80 -13.75 8.87 10.34
CA THR A 80 -13.50 8.71 8.91
C THR A 80 -12.02 8.41 8.64
N VAL A 81 -11.74 7.49 7.72
CA VAL A 81 -10.37 7.27 7.20
C VAL A 81 -9.84 8.57 6.61
N CYS A 82 -8.66 9.01 7.06
CA CYS A 82 -8.02 10.23 6.58
C CYS A 82 -6.62 9.93 6.01
N VAL A 83 -6.13 10.81 5.12
CA VAL A 83 -4.78 10.68 4.55
C VAL A 83 -3.76 10.90 5.66
N HIS A 84 -2.80 9.99 5.79
CA HIS A 84 -1.74 10.07 6.79
C HIS A 84 -0.75 11.19 6.41
N PRO A 85 -0.26 12.02 7.37
CA PRO A 85 0.68 13.09 7.07
C PRO A 85 2.07 12.59 6.62
N TYR A 86 2.40 11.32 6.87
CA TYR A 86 3.66 10.72 6.42
C TYR A 86 3.51 10.17 4.99
N PRO A 87 4.18 10.77 3.99
CA PRO A 87 4.07 10.33 2.61
C PRO A 87 4.79 8.99 2.39
N LEU A 88 4.33 8.25 1.40
CA LEU A 88 5.15 7.19 0.81
C LEU A 88 6.19 7.85 -0.09
N ASP A 89 7.46 7.63 0.23
CA ASP A 89 8.56 8.09 -0.60
C ASP A 89 8.56 7.28 -1.90
N THR A 90 8.23 7.91 -3.01
CA THR A 90 8.30 7.31 -4.33
C THR A 90 9.63 7.68 -4.95
N ASP A 91 10.40 6.67 -5.36
CA ASP A 91 11.65 6.88 -6.10
C ASP A 91 11.30 7.58 -7.43
N ASP A 92 11.37 8.91 -7.43
CA ASP A 92 11.05 9.78 -8.57
C ASP A 92 12.22 9.81 -9.57
N SER A 93 12.77 8.63 -9.84
CA SER A 93 13.85 8.42 -10.80
C SER A 93 13.32 8.70 -12.21
N SER A 94 13.42 9.98 -12.59
CA SER A 94 13.25 10.53 -13.94
C SER A 94 14.38 10.12 -14.88
#